data_AF-A0AA97F709-F1
#
_entry.id   AF-A0AA97F709-F1
#
_cell.length_a   1.000
_cell.length_b   1.000
_cell.length_c   1.000
_cell.angle_alpha   90.00
_cell.angle_beta   90.00
_cell.angle_gamma   90.00
#
_symmetry.space_group_name_H-M   'P 1'
#
loop_
_entity.id
_entity.type
_entity.pdbx_description
1 polymer ?
#
loop_
_entity_poly.entity_id
_entity_poly.type
_entity_poly.pdbx_seq_one_letter_code
_entity_poly.pdbx_strand_id
1 'polypeptide(L)'
;MTDYEYASSHGGVTRVRGPAVGGVRPETRYSYGQYYAWTRAGSGSSFVRAATPVWLLSSERTCISSAMTSSGCAGGAADQVVTNYQYEAGNASRGSNLLLLGTAVTARNASGQTETLRTCYAYDDQGRRISETSPRANLSSCPS
;
A
#
# COMPACT_ATOMS: atom_id res chain seq x y z
N MET A 1 -7.88 25.28 4.46
CA MET A 1 -6.70 24.75 5.18
C MET A 1 -6.67 23.23 5.02
N THR A 2 -5.48 22.66 4.96
CA THR A 2 -5.27 21.20 4.94
C THR A 2 -4.68 20.80 6.29
N ASP A 3 -5.25 19.78 6.92
CA ASP A 3 -4.83 19.25 8.21
C ASP A 3 -4.09 17.92 8.02
N TYR A 4 -3.05 17.70 8.83
CA TYR A 4 -2.22 16.49 8.80
C TYR A 4 -2.14 15.89 10.21
N GLU A 5 -2.23 14.57 10.30
CA GLU A 5 -1.94 13.81 11.51
C GLU A 5 -0.82 12.82 11.22
N TYR A 6 0.03 12.60 12.22
CA TYR A 6 1.23 11.77 12.11
C TYR A 6 1.24 10.71 13.21
N ALA A 7 1.77 9.53 12.90
CA ALA A 7 2.01 8.49 13.88
C ALA A 7 3.16 8.89 14.81
N SER A 8 2.94 8.79 16.13
CA SER A 8 3.98 9.06 17.13
C SER A 8 5.11 8.03 17.12
N SER A 9 4.85 6.80 16.66
CA SER A 9 5.81 5.68 16.70
C SER A 9 6.84 5.70 15.57
N HIS A 10 6.52 6.29 14.41
CA HIS A 10 7.37 6.26 13.23
C HIS A 10 7.35 7.54 12.40
N GLY A 11 6.58 8.56 12.81
CA GLY A 11 6.52 9.86 12.14
C GLY A 11 5.82 9.88 10.78
N GLY A 12 5.25 8.76 10.33
CA GLY A 12 4.53 8.68 9.06
C GLY A 12 3.16 9.37 9.14
N VAL A 13 2.72 9.99 8.05
CA VAL A 13 1.40 10.64 7.98
C VAL A 13 0.31 9.59 8.06
N THR A 14 -0.58 9.67 9.04
CA THR A 14 -1.71 8.73 9.19
C THR A 14 -3.00 9.30 8.60
N ARG A 15 -3.11 10.62 8.50
CA ARG A 15 -4.29 11.29 7.94
C ARG A 15 -3.94 12.61 7.27
N VAL A 16 -4.55 12.84 6.12
CA VAL A 16 -4.56 14.12 5.40
C VAL A 16 -6.01 14.52 5.19
N ARG A 17 -6.41 15.70 5.64
CA ARG A 17 -7.76 16.24 5.44
C ARG A 17 -7.71 17.58 4.72
N GLY A 18 -8.22 17.62 3.50
CA GLY A 18 -8.24 18.81 2.66
C GLY A 18 -9.28 19.86 3.12
N PRO A 19 -9.31 21.02 2.44
CA PRO A 19 -10.36 22.02 2.62
C PRO A 19 -11.73 21.47 2.16
N ALA A 20 -12.82 22.08 2.66
CA ALA A 20 -14.15 21.68 2.23
C ALA A 20 -14.39 22.04 0.75
N VAL A 21 -14.88 21.07 -0.02
CA VAL A 21 -15.33 21.21 -1.40
C VAL A 21 -16.74 20.66 -1.46
N GLY A 22 -17.72 21.48 -1.85
CA GLY A 22 -19.13 21.06 -1.86
C GLY A 22 -19.67 20.64 -0.48
N GLY A 23 -19.14 21.21 0.60
CA GLY A 23 -19.53 20.85 1.98
C GLY A 23 -18.84 19.60 2.55
N VAL A 24 -18.07 18.87 1.74
CA VAL A 24 -17.32 17.68 2.17
C VAL A 24 -15.84 18.02 2.26
N ARG A 25 -15.18 17.60 3.35
CA ARG A 25 -13.72 17.66 3.46
C ARG A 25 -13.13 16.33 2.98
N PRO A 26 -12.42 16.29 1.85
CA PRO A 26 -11.79 15.06 1.39
C PRO A 26 -10.72 14.63 2.40
N GLU A 27 -10.66 13.34 2.68
CA GLU A 27 -9.73 12.77 3.65
C GLU A 27 -9.10 11.50 3.09
N THR A 28 -7.78 11.40 3.26
CA THR A 28 -7.02 10.17 3.03
C THR A 28 -6.51 9.67 4.36
N ARG A 29 -6.74 8.39 4.65
CA ARG A 29 -6.15 7.71 5.82
C ARG A 29 -5.16 6.67 5.39
N TYR A 30 -4.02 6.64 6.06
CA TYR A 30 -2.89 5.78 5.78
C TYR A 30 -2.71 4.79 6.93
N SER A 31 -2.47 3.53 6.59
CA SER A 31 -2.14 2.46 7.54
C SER A 31 -0.74 1.94 7.22
N TYR A 32 0.04 1.67 8.25
CA TYR A 32 1.41 1.21 8.13
C TYR A 32 1.58 -0.15 8.79
N GLY A 33 2.48 -0.95 8.22
CA GLY A 33 2.95 -2.21 8.79
C GLY A 33 4.45 -2.18 9.01
N GLN A 34 4.92 -3.01 9.93
CA GLN A 34 6.35 -3.27 10.13
C GLN A 34 6.81 -4.41 9.22
N TYR A 35 7.83 -4.15 8.41
CA TYR A 35 8.39 -5.11 7.46
C TYR A 35 9.88 -5.31 7.72
N TYR A 36 10.36 -6.53 7.51
CA TYR A 36 11.75 -6.89 7.78
C TYR A 36 12.47 -7.28 6.50
N ALA A 37 13.57 -6.61 6.21
CA ALA A 37 14.47 -6.99 5.14
C ALA A 37 15.15 -8.35 5.45
N TRP A 38 15.55 -9.05 4.40
CA TRP A 38 16.32 -10.30 4.50
C TRP A 38 17.59 -10.16 3.66
N THR A 39 18.73 -10.14 4.33
CA THR A 39 20.04 -9.87 3.72
C THR A 39 20.96 -11.07 3.89
N ARG A 40 21.87 -11.26 2.93
CA ARG A 40 22.80 -12.40 2.95
C ARG A 40 23.72 -12.34 4.17
N ALA A 41 23.83 -13.44 4.90
CA ALA A 41 24.77 -13.53 6.03
C ALA A 41 26.16 -13.95 5.53
N GLY A 42 26.95 -12.95 5.13
CA GLY A 42 28.33 -13.15 4.67
C GLY A 42 28.43 -13.93 3.35
N SER A 43 29.43 -14.81 3.25
CA SER A 43 29.73 -15.58 2.03
C SER A 43 28.79 -16.78 1.80
N GLY A 44 27.95 -17.16 2.77
CA GLY A 44 27.00 -18.26 2.67
C GLY A 44 25.74 -17.94 1.85
N SER A 45 25.01 -18.97 1.41
CA SER A 45 23.79 -18.85 0.58
C SER A 45 22.51 -18.51 1.36
N SER A 46 22.58 -18.42 2.69
CA SER A 46 21.42 -18.13 3.54
C SER A 46 21.23 -16.63 3.79
N PHE A 47 19.97 -16.23 3.89
CA PHE A 47 19.56 -14.87 4.26
C PHE A 47 19.14 -14.83 5.73
N VAL A 48 19.46 -13.71 6.38
CA VAL A 48 19.09 -13.43 7.76
C VAL A 48 18.17 -12.22 7.79
N ARG A 49 17.12 -12.32 8.61
CA ARG A 49 16.16 -11.24 8.85
C ARG A 49 16.87 -10.09 9.58
N ALA A 50 16.65 -8.86 9.12
CA ALA A 50 17.09 -7.67 9.82
C ALA A 50 16.54 -7.63 11.26
N ALA A 51 17.32 -7.11 12.21
CA ALA A 51 16.89 -7.02 13.60
C ALA A 51 15.82 -5.94 13.82
N THR A 52 15.87 -4.87 13.04
CA THR A 52 14.94 -3.73 13.13
C THR A 52 14.01 -3.71 11.92
N PRO A 53 12.68 -3.60 12.12
CA PRO A 53 11.76 -3.44 11.01
C PRO A 53 11.80 -2.02 10.43
N VAL A 54 11.30 -1.89 9.21
CA VAL A 54 10.97 -0.62 8.57
C VAL A 54 9.45 -0.47 8.54
N TRP A 55 8.95 0.70 8.90
CA TRP A 55 7.54 1.04 8.75
C TRP A 55 7.25 1.41 7.29
N LEU A 56 6.42 0.61 6.63
CA LEU A 56 6.00 0.85 5.25
C LEU A 56 4.48 1.00 5.19
N LEU A 57 4.03 1.78 4.21
CA LEU A 57 2.60 1.99 3.99
C LEU A 57 1.97 0.68 3.56
N SER A 58 1.07 0.11 4.35
CA SER A 58 0.40 -1.15 4.01
C SER A 58 -0.87 -0.90 3.21
N SER A 59 -1.57 0.19 3.50
CA SER A 59 -2.77 0.59 2.78
C SER A 59 -3.13 2.06 2.96
N GLU A 60 -3.89 2.59 2.03
CA GLU A 60 -4.59 3.87 2.16
C GLU A 60 -6.07 3.70 1.81
N ARG A 61 -6.89 4.61 2.34
CA ARG A 61 -8.32 4.67 2.00
C ARG A 61 -8.78 6.11 1.81
N THR A 62 -9.69 6.29 0.88
CA THR A 62 -10.36 7.56 0.59
C THR A 62 -11.85 7.32 0.34
N CYS A 63 -12.62 8.41 0.35
CA CYS A 63 -14.01 8.42 -0.10
C CYS A 63 -14.10 9.13 -1.45
N ILE A 64 -14.95 8.63 -2.34
CA ILE A 64 -15.17 9.23 -3.66
C ILE A 64 -15.93 10.55 -3.52
N SER A 65 -17.00 10.55 -2.71
CA SER A 65 -17.95 11.67 -2.65
C SER A 65 -18.38 12.07 -1.24
N SER A 66 -18.35 11.14 -0.27
CA SER A 66 -18.84 11.42 1.08
C SER A 66 -17.71 11.76 2.05
N ALA A 67 -18.08 12.25 3.23
CA ALA A 67 -17.12 12.49 4.31
C ALA A 67 -16.60 11.15 4.88
N MET A 68 -15.31 11.12 5.22
CA MET A 68 -14.74 10.01 5.99
C MET A 68 -15.16 10.12 7.47
N THR A 69 -15.71 9.03 8.01
CA THR A 69 -16.13 8.83 9.40
C THR A 69 -15.16 7.91 10.14
N SER A 70 -15.41 7.59 11.41
CA SER A 70 -14.59 6.60 12.14
C SER A 70 -14.69 5.19 11.54
N SER A 71 -15.82 4.81 10.96
CA SER A 71 -16.08 3.48 10.41
C SER A 71 -15.75 3.33 8.91
N GLY A 72 -15.49 4.42 8.19
CA GLY A 72 -15.23 4.38 6.75
C GLY A 72 -15.82 5.59 6.05
N CYS A 73 -16.35 5.41 4.84
CA CYS A 73 -17.06 6.48 4.13
C CYS A 73 -18.50 6.59 4.59
N ALA A 74 -19.02 7.81 4.77
CA ALA A 74 -20.42 8.05 5.12
C ALA A 74 -21.39 7.50 4.06
N GLY A 75 -20.98 7.47 2.78
CA GLY A 75 -21.68 6.84 1.66
C GLY A 75 -21.58 5.30 1.63
N GLY A 76 -20.97 4.70 2.66
CA GLY A 76 -20.79 3.25 2.79
C GLY A 76 -19.67 2.69 1.92
N ALA A 77 -19.58 1.35 1.86
CA ALA A 77 -18.51 0.65 1.16
C ALA A 77 -18.47 0.92 -0.36
N ALA A 78 -19.59 1.36 -0.95
CA ALA A 78 -19.66 1.75 -2.34
C ALA A 78 -18.85 3.01 -2.67
N ASP A 79 -18.72 3.90 -1.69
CA ASP A 79 -18.02 5.17 -1.80
C ASP A 79 -16.55 5.05 -1.40
N GLN A 80 -16.11 3.88 -0.94
CA GLN A 80 -14.77 3.65 -0.44
C GLN A 80 -13.82 3.19 -1.54
N VAL A 81 -12.65 3.82 -1.61
CA VAL A 81 -11.50 3.34 -2.38
C VAL A 81 -10.43 2.91 -1.39
N VAL A 82 -9.88 1.72 -1.59
CA VAL A 82 -8.78 1.19 -0.77
C VAL A 82 -7.63 0.79 -1.67
N THR A 83 -6.44 1.36 -1.44
CA THR A 83 -5.20 0.92 -2.09
C THR A 83 -4.40 0.10 -1.09
N ASN A 84 -4.00 -1.10 -1.47
CA ASN A 84 -3.09 -1.94 -0.70
C ASN A 84 -1.72 -2.02 -1.39
N TYR A 85 -0.65 -2.02 -0.61
CA TYR A 85 0.72 -2.10 -1.09
C TYR A 85 1.32 -3.45 -0.72
N GLN A 86 1.82 -4.16 -1.72
CA GLN A 86 2.48 -5.45 -1.56
C GLN A 86 3.98 -5.26 -1.70
N TYR A 87 4.75 -5.67 -0.68
CA TYR A 87 6.21 -5.63 -0.70
C TYR A 87 6.81 -7.03 -0.80
N GLU A 88 8.08 -7.10 -1.18
CA GLU A 88 8.87 -8.34 -1.15
C GLU A 88 8.88 -8.98 0.24
N ALA A 89 8.55 -10.26 0.29
CA ALA A 89 8.72 -11.09 1.48
C ALA A 89 10.01 -11.92 1.35
N GLY A 90 10.92 -11.76 2.30
CA GLY A 90 12.12 -12.59 2.39
C GLY A 90 11.94 -13.79 3.33
N ASN A 91 12.87 -14.74 3.27
CA ASN A 91 13.02 -15.86 4.18
C ASN A 91 14.46 -16.37 4.14
N ALA A 92 14.79 -17.44 4.88
CA ALA A 92 16.16 -17.97 4.96
C ALA A 92 16.78 -18.37 3.61
N SER A 93 15.95 -18.61 2.59
CA SER A 93 16.32 -18.99 1.22
C SER A 93 16.11 -17.88 0.18
N ARG A 94 15.54 -16.73 0.56
CA ARG A 94 15.23 -15.62 -0.36
C ARG A 94 15.45 -14.26 0.31
N GLY A 95 16.31 -13.44 -0.29
CA GLY A 95 16.50 -12.06 0.13
C GLY A 95 15.26 -11.20 -0.06
N SER A 96 15.21 -10.07 0.62
CA SER A 96 14.20 -9.04 0.40
C SER A 96 14.78 -7.69 0.78
N ASN A 97 14.72 -6.76 -0.17
CA ASN A 97 15.03 -5.35 0.05
C ASN A 97 13.75 -4.55 0.33
N LEU A 98 12.63 -5.24 0.59
CA LEU A 98 11.31 -4.64 0.77
C LEU A 98 10.87 -3.82 -0.44
N LEU A 99 11.23 -4.25 -1.66
CA LEU A 99 10.78 -3.57 -2.87
C LEU A 99 9.26 -3.70 -3.00
N LEU A 100 8.61 -2.66 -3.53
CA LEU A 100 7.17 -2.66 -3.77
C LEU A 100 6.86 -3.55 -4.97
N LEU A 101 6.29 -4.74 -4.73
CA LEU A 101 5.90 -5.67 -5.79
C LEU A 101 4.62 -5.25 -6.51
N GLY A 102 3.74 -4.50 -5.84
CA GLY A 102 2.56 -4.00 -6.50
C GLY A 102 1.59 -3.24 -5.64
N THR A 103 0.60 -2.67 -6.32
CA THR A 103 -0.52 -1.94 -5.73
C THR A 103 -1.82 -2.60 -6.15
N ALA A 104 -2.77 -2.71 -5.23
CA ALA A 104 -4.11 -3.22 -5.50
C ALA A 104 -5.15 -2.19 -5.05
N VAL A 105 -5.84 -1.60 -6.02
CA VAL A 105 -6.89 -0.61 -5.79
C VAL A 105 -8.24 -1.32 -5.84
N THR A 106 -8.95 -1.35 -4.71
CA THR A 106 -10.28 -1.92 -4.58
C THR A 106 -11.31 -0.79 -4.46
N ALA A 107 -12.30 -0.78 -5.36
CA ALA A 107 -13.40 0.18 -5.38
C ALA A 107 -14.62 -0.44 -6.08
N ARG A 108 -15.77 0.23 -6.07
CA ARG A 108 -16.87 -0.15 -6.97
C ARG A 108 -16.63 0.40 -8.38
N ASN A 109 -16.91 -0.43 -9.38
CA ASN A 109 -16.85 -0.03 -10.78
C ASN A 109 -18.19 0.54 -11.27
N ALA A 110 -18.25 0.88 -12.57
CA ALA A 110 -19.43 1.48 -13.19
C ALA A 110 -20.68 0.57 -13.16
N SER A 111 -20.53 -0.75 -13.05
CA SER A 111 -21.65 -1.69 -12.88
C SER A 111 -22.06 -1.90 -11.42
N GLY A 112 -21.44 -1.16 -10.48
CA GLY A 112 -21.74 -1.23 -9.05
C GLY A 112 -21.14 -2.44 -8.34
N GLN A 113 -20.27 -3.20 -9.01
CA GLN A 113 -19.59 -4.36 -8.43
C GLN A 113 -18.25 -3.93 -7.82
N THR A 114 -17.86 -4.57 -6.71
CA THR A 114 -16.52 -4.40 -6.16
C THR A 114 -15.50 -5.01 -7.10
N GLU A 115 -14.55 -4.21 -7.55
CA GLU A 115 -13.46 -4.60 -8.44
C GLU A 115 -12.13 -4.29 -7.76
N THR A 116 -11.12 -5.12 -8.03
CA THR A 116 -9.74 -4.86 -7.60
C THR A 116 -8.85 -4.81 -8.82
N LEU A 117 -8.24 -3.66 -9.04
CA LEU A 117 -7.28 -3.41 -10.11
C LEU A 117 -5.87 -3.49 -9.53
N ARG A 118 -5.06 -4.42 -10.05
CA ARG A 118 -3.71 -4.68 -9.53
C ARG A 118 -2.63 -4.29 -10.52
N THR A 119 -1.71 -3.44 -10.12
CA THR A 119 -0.48 -3.15 -10.86
C THR A 119 0.68 -3.86 -10.20
N CYS A 120 1.49 -4.57 -10.97
CA CYS A 120 2.68 -5.27 -10.47
C CYS A 120 3.96 -4.72 -11.07
N TYR A 121 5.03 -4.78 -10.29
CA TYR A 121 6.35 -4.28 -10.66
C TYR A 121 7.35 -5.42 -10.57
N ALA A 122 8.27 -5.50 -11.54
CA ALA A 122 9.43 -6.37 -11.46
C ALA A 122 10.72 -5.55 -11.45
N TYR A 123 11.73 -6.12 -10.81
CA TYR A 123 13.02 -5.47 -10.58
C TYR A 123 14.15 -6.36 -11.08
N ASP A 124 15.27 -5.75 -11.47
CA ASP A 124 16.52 -6.47 -11.67
C ASP A 124 17.24 -6.76 -10.34
N ASP A 125 18.38 -7.42 -10.42
CA ASP A 125 19.21 -7.80 -9.28
C ASP A 125 19.80 -6.58 -8.53
N GLN A 126 19.81 -5.40 -9.13
CA GLN A 126 20.19 -4.15 -8.46
C GLN A 126 18.99 -3.39 -7.86
N GLY A 127 17.78 -3.94 -7.96
CA GLY A 127 16.56 -3.30 -7.44
C GLY A 127 16.04 -2.17 -8.32
N ARG A 128 16.45 -2.08 -9.59
CA ARG A 128 15.90 -1.13 -10.55
C ARG A 128 14.65 -1.73 -11.19
N ARG A 129 13.59 -0.94 -11.30
CA ARG A 129 12.33 -1.40 -11.90
C ARG A 129 12.51 -1.64 -13.40
N ILE A 130 12.25 -2.86 -13.86
CA ILE A 130 12.41 -3.27 -15.26
C ILE A 130 11.08 -3.54 -15.97
N SER A 131 9.99 -3.76 -15.23
CA SER A 131 8.68 -3.92 -15.85
C SER A 131 7.55 -3.44 -14.95
N GLU A 132 6.43 -3.14 -15.60
CA GLU A 132 5.16 -2.83 -14.97
C GLU A 132 4.07 -3.61 -15.70
N THR A 133 3.28 -4.39 -14.96
CA THR A 133 2.10 -5.08 -15.48
C THR A 133 0.86 -4.35 -14.99
N SER A 134 0.09 -3.82 -15.92
CA SER A 134 -1.12 -3.04 -15.62
C SER A 134 -2.32 -3.95 -15.26
N PRO A 135 -3.38 -3.40 -14.61
CA PRO A 135 -4.48 -4.20 -14.06
C PRO A 135 -5.23 -5.11 -15.01
N ARG A 136 -5.20 -4.86 -16.32
CA ARG A 136 -5.86 -5.72 -17.31
C ARG A 136 -5.23 -7.12 -17.46
N ALA A 137 -4.11 -7.38 -16.80
CA ALA A 137 -3.53 -8.72 -16.72
C ALA A 137 -4.28 -9.69 -15.79
N ASN A 138 -5.27 -9.22 -15.03
CA ASN A 138 -6.11 -10.04 -14.12
C ASN A 138 -5.30 -10.89 -13.12
N LEU A 139 -4.21 -10.33 -12.60
CA LEU A 139 -3.36 -11.02 -11.63
C LEU A 139 -3.98 -11.00 -10.23
N SER A 140 -4.07 -12.18 -9.59
CA SER A 140 -4.51 -12.30 -8.20
C SER A 140 -3.42 -11.86 -7.20
N SER A 141 -2.14 -11.94 -7.59
CA SER A 141 -0.97 -11.54 -6.81
C SER A 141 0.17 -11.09 -7.73
N CYS A 142 1.07 -10.26 -7.20
CA CYS A 142 2.28 -9.89 -7.93
C CYS A 142 3.36 -10.98 -7.78
N PRO A 143 4.07 -11.32 -8.87
CA PRO A 143 5.20 -12.25 -8.81
C PRO A 143 6.24 -11.79 -7.79
N SER A 144 6.87 -12.75 -7.11
CA SER A 144 7.94 -12.53 -6.14
C SER A 144 9.26 -13.09 -6.64
#